data_AF-A0AAW8T262-F1
#
_entry.id   AF-A0AAW8T262-F1
#
_cell.length_a   1.000
_cell.length_b   1.000
_cell.length_c   1.000
_cell.angle_alpha   90.00
_cell.angle_beta   90.00
_cell.angle_gamma   90.00
#
_symmetry.space_group_name_H-M   'P 1'
#
loop_
_entity.id
_entity.type
_entity.pdbx_description
1 polymer ?
#
loop_
_entity_poly.entity_id
_entity_poly.type
_entity_poly.pdbx_seq_one_letter_code
_entity_poly.pdbx_strand_id
1 'polypeptide(L)'
;NNSQVKGVNVDINPQSKVNKTKVNKSKENKNKEKENYVFGVFEFLEQNHFGNPYSEPIATDISEWVKELEAKGLSKAQIDEWMILAVKTAIGSNKRFWNYVNGILRNWDNHALYTEKAIAEDRSQNTRQQLENTGSSEYDNLGW
;
A
#
# COMPACT_ATOMS: atom_id res chain seq x y z
N ASN A 1 -73.12 -34.10 0.76
CA ASN A 1 -72.29 -35.19 1.30
C ASN A 1 -70.84 -34.93 0.92
N ASN A 2 -69.96 -34.84 1.92
CA ASN A 2 -68.49 -34.98 1.92
C ASN A 2 -67.65 -34.06 0.98
N SER A 3 -66.85 -33.12 1.49
CA SER A 3 -65.47 -33.29 2.08
C SER A 3 -64.44 -33.71 0.99
N GLN A 4 -63.22 -33.18 0.86
CA GLN A 4 -62.27 -32.81 1.90
C GLN A 4 -61.02 -32.12 1.29
N VAL A 5 -60.64 -30.99 1.87
CA VAL A 5 -59.31 -30.49 2.23
C VAL A 5 -58.06 -31.22 1.69
N LYS A 6 -57.15 -30.49 1.02
CA LYS A 6 -55.72 -30.86 0.89
C LYS A 6 -54.89 -29.99 1.83
N GLY A 7 -54.32 -30.63 2.85
CA GLY A 7 -53.25 -30.11 3.70
C GLY A 7 -52.48 -31.26 4.34
N VAL A 8 -51.21 -30.98 4.69
CA VAL A 8 -50.14 -31.74 5.41
C VAL A 8 -48.91 -31.80 4.48
N ASN A 9 -47.85 -30.99 4.61
CA ASN A 9 -46.94 -30.61 5.70
C ASN A 9 -45.96 -31.71 6.18
N VAL A 10 -44.72 -31.26 6.38
CA VAL A 10 -43.64 -31.73 7.29
C VAL A 10 -42.39 -32.32 6.63
N ASP A 11 -41.31 -31.52 6.74
CA ASP A 11 -39.85 -31.76 6.92
C ASP A 11 -39.14 -32.82 6.04
N ILE A 12 -37.83 -32.79 5.73
CA ILE A 12 -36.67 -32.65 6.64
C ILE A 12 -35.39 -32.38 5.79
N ASN A 13 -34.52 -31.50 6.29
CA ASN A 13 -33.11 -31.26 5.91
C ASN A 13 -32.25 -32.56 5.86
N PRO A 14 -31.18 -32.65 5.03
CA PRO A 14 -29.84 -32.51 5.62
C PRO A 14 -28.74 -31.90 4.72
N GLN A 15 -28.00 -30.95 5.31
CA GLN A 15 -26.54 -30.74 5.27
C GLN A 15 -25.75 -31.13 3.99
N SER A 16 -25.34 -30.13 3.21
CA SER A 16 -24.25 -30.27 2.23
C SER A 16 -22.89 -29.92 2.85
N LYS A 17 -22.09 -30.98 2.96
CA LYS A 17 -20.72 -31.15 3.45
C LYS A 17 -19.71 -30.06 3.06
N VAL A 18 -18.92 -29.68 4.06
CA VAL A 18 -17.57 -29.10 3.94
C VAL A 18 -16.65 -30.12 3.24
N ASN A 19 -16.14 -29.78 2.05
CA ASN A 19 -15.07 -30.54 1.41
C ASN A 19 -13.71 -29.97 1.85
N LYS A 20 -13.08 -30.66 2.79
CA LYS A 20 -11.63 -30.61 3.02
C LYS A 20 -10.95 -31.35 1.87
N THR A 21 -10.11 -30.67 1.10
CA THR A 21 -9.04 -31.34 0.34
C THR A 21 -7.70 -30.84 0.84
N LYS A 22 -7.06 -31.72 1.60
CA LYS A 22 -5.66 -31.66 2.00
C LYS A 22 -4.85 -32.38 0.92
N VAL A 23 -3.58 -31.98 0.83
CA VAL A 23 -2.42 -32.69 0.23
C VAL A 23 -2.18 -32.38 -1.26
N ASN A 24 -1.08 -31.69 -1.56
CA ASN A 24 0.09 -32.31 -2.19
C ASN A 24 1.32 -31.40 -2.15
N LYS A 25 2.36 -31.90 -1.47
CA LYS A 25 3.71 -31.36 -1.41
C LYS A 25 4.47 -32.01 -2.56
N SER A 26 4.71 -31.27 -3.64
CA SER A 26 5.54 -31.70 -4.77
C SER A 26 6.84 -30.93 -4.72
N LYS A 27 7.97 -31.64 -4.63
CA LYS A 27 9.31 -31.08 -4.78
C LYS A 27 9.61 -30.82 -6.25
N GLU A 28 10.17 -29.63 -6.47
CA GLU A 28 11.16 -29.26 -7.50
C GLU A 28 10.79 -29.44 -8.99
N ASN A 29 10.47 -28.31 -9.62
CA ASN A 29 10.89 -28.02 -10.99
C ASN A 29 11.45 -26.59 -11.02
N LYS A 30 12.76 -26.45 -11.23
CA LYS A 30 13.43 -25.17 -11.51
C LYS A 30 13.08 -24.73 -12.93
N ASN A 31 11.83 -24.39 -13.17
CA ASN A 31 11.49 -23.43 -14.21
C ASN A 31 11.54 -22.06 -13.54
N LYS A 32 12.33 -21.13 -14.08
CA LYS A 32 12.18 -19.70 -13.78
C LYS A 32 10.82 -19.26 -14.34
N GLU A 33 9.74 -19.67 -13.70
CA GLU A 33 8.50 -18.92 -13.74
C GLU A 33 8.88 -17.54 -13.23
N LYS A 34 8.79 -16.52 -14.08
CA LYS A 34 8.74 -15.15 -13.59
C LYS A 34 7.52 -15.12 -12.70
N GLU A 35 7.71 -15.29 -11.39
CA GLU A 35 6.62 -15.12 -10.45
C GLU A 35 6.00 -13.75 -10.74
N ASN A 36 4.72 -13.75 -11.12
CA ASN A 36 3.98 -12.53 -11.34
C ASN A 36 3.79 -11.89 -9.97
N TYR A 37 4.74 -11.03 -9.61
CA TYR A 37 4.65 -10.22 -8.40
C TYR A 37 3.39 -9.37 -8.48
N VAL A 38 2.55 -9.46 -7.45
CA VAL A 38 1.33 -8.67 -7.30
C VAL A 38 1.66 -7.48 -6.41
N PHE A 39 1.53 -6.27 -6.96
CA PHE A 39 1.81 -5.03 -6.24
C PHE A 39 0.67 -4.70 -5.27
N GLY A 40 0.98 -4.66 -3.98
CA GLY A 40 0.05 -4.32 -2.91
C GLY A 40 -0.33 -2.84 -2.88
N VAL A 41 0.47 -1.94 -3.49
CA VAL A 41 0.16 -0.50 -3.54
C VAL A 41 -1.20 -0.19 -4.16
N PHE A 42 -1.65 -0.98 -5.15
CA PHE A 42 -2.98 -0.78 -5.77
C PHE A 42 -4.08 -0.98 -4.74
N GLU A 43 -4.13 -2.16 -4.12
CA GLU A 43 -5.10 -2.47 -3.06
C GLU A 43 -4.99 -1.46 -1.90
N PHE A 44 -3.78 -1.06 -1.52
CA PHE A 44 -3.56 -0.12 -0.44
C PHE A 44 -4.14 1.28 -0.74
N LEU A 45 -3.99 1.78 -1.98
CA LEU A 45 -4.59 3.04 -2.42
C LEU A 45 -6.12 2.98 -2.41
N GLU A 46 -6.70 1.89 -2.93
CA GLU A 46 -8.14 1.66 -2.99
C GLU A 46 -8.75 1.63 -1.59
N GLN A 47 -8.17 0.82 -0.68
CA GLN A 47 -8.64 0.68 0.70
C GLN A 47 -8.52 1.96 1.52
N ASN A 48 -7.57 2.85 1.19
CA ASN A 48 -7.34 4.09 1.93
C ASN A 48 -7.98 5.34 1.29
N HIS A 49 -8.89 5.13 0.34
CA HIS A 49 -9.71 6.17 -0.29
C HIS A 49 -8.90 7.19 -1.14
N PHE A 50 -7.91 6.72 -1.88
CA PHE A 50 -7.16 7.56 -2.85
C PHE A 50 -7.82 7.65 -4.24
N GLY A 51 -8.95 6.96 -4.45
CA GLY A 51 -9.63 6.82 -5.73
C GLY A 51 -9.46 5.42 -6.34
N ASN A 52 -9.72 5.28 -7.64
CA ASN A 52 -9.51 4.03 -8.36
C ASN A 52 -8.05 3.95 -8.85
N PRO A 53 -7.19 3.10 -8.26
CA PRO A 53 -5.77 3.03 -8.62
C PRO A 53 -5.53 2.42 -10.00
N TYR A 54 -6.53 1.76 -10.59
CA TYR A 54 -6.48 1.18 -11.93
C TYR A 54 -6.88 2.18 -13.03
N SER A 55 -7.22 3.42 -12.66
CA SER A 55 -7.57 4.49 -13.60
C SER A 55 -6.38 5.43 -13.85
N GLU A 56 -6.43 6.14 -14.98
CA GLU A 56 -5.46 7.19 -15.29
C GLU A 56 -5.64 8.41 -14.37
N PRO A 57 -4.55 9.08 -13.97
CA PRO A 57 -3.15 8.82 -14.33
C PRO A 57 -2.44 7.79 -13.41
N ILE A 58 -3.13 7.27 -12.39
CA ILE A 58 -2.51 6.49 -11.30
C ILE A 58 -1.85 5.21 -11.84
N ALA A 59 -2.58 4.45 -12.66
CA ALA A 59 -2.10 3.18 -13.20
C ALA A 59 -0.84 3.35 -14.07
N THR A 60 -0.81 4.38 -14.92
CA THR A 60 0.34 4.71 -15.75
C THR A 60 1.52 5.15 -14.90
N ASP A 61 1.33 6.10 -13.99
CA ASP A 61 2.42 6.60 -13.14
C ASP A 61 3.04 5.47 -12.30
N ILE A 62 2.24 4.57 -11.72
CA ILE A 62 2.76 3.41 -10.97
C ILE A 62 3.58 2.49 -11.89
N SER A 63 3.09 2.23 -13.10
CA SER A 63 3.80 1.39 -14.07
C SER A 63 5.14 2.00 -14.50
N GLU A 64 5.19 3.32 -14.70
CA GLU A 64 6.41 4.06 -15.00
C GLU A 64 7.42 4.00 -13.86
N TRP A 65 6.97 4.25 -12.63
CA TRP A 65 7.82 4.13 -11.44
C TRP A 65 8.43 2.72 -11.30
N VAL A 66 7.62 1.67 -11.48
CA VAL A 66 8.12 0.29 -11.43
C VAL A 66 9.22 0.08 -12.46
N LYS A 67 8.99 0.48 -13.71
CA LYS A 67 9.97 0.34 -14.79
C LYS A 67 11.27 1.09 -14.51
N GLU A 68 11.18 2.33 -14.04
CA GLU A 68 12.35 3.16 -13.76
C GLU A 68 13.17 2.63 -12.59
N LEU A 69 12.52 2.20 -11.51
CA LEU A 69 13.20 1.68 -10.32
C LEU A 69 13.77 0.27 -10.55
N GLU A 70 13.10 -0.58 -11.34
CA GLU A 70 13.68 -1.84 -11.79
C GLU A 70 14.94 -1.61 -12.63
N ALA A 71 14.94 -0.59 -13.50
CA ALA A 71 16.13 -0.22 -14.28
C ALA A 71 17.28 0.29 -13.40
N LYS A 72 16.98 0.85 -12.22
CA LYS A 72 17.97 1.20 -11.17
C LYS A 72 18.40 0.00 -10.32
N GLY A 73 17.84 -1.18 -10.53
CA GLY A 73 18.21 -2.42 -9.85
C GLY A 73 17.42 -2.73 -8.57
N LEU A 74 16.33 -2.01 -8.30
CA LEU A 74 15.47 -2.33 -7.16
C LEU A 74 14.61 -3.56 -7.47
N SER A 75 14.35 -4.39 -6.46
CA SER A 75 13.38 -5.47 -6.58
C SER A 75 11.94 -4.95 -6.50
N LYS A 76 11.00 -5.67 -7.12
CA LYS A 76 9.57 -5.32 -7.07
C LYS A 76 9.03 -5.16 -5.65
N ALA A 77 9.48 -6.01 -4.71
CA ALA A 77 9.09 -5.92 -3.31
C ALA A 77 9.56 -4.61 -2.65
N GLN A 78 10.79 -4.16 -2.93
CA GLN A 78 11.30 -2.88 -2.44
C GLN A 78 10.53 -1.70 -3.05
N ILE A 79 10.20 -1.77 -4.34
CA ILE A 79 9.43 -0.73 -5.03
C ILE A 79 8.03 -0.61 -4.42
N ASP A 80 7.36 -1.75 -4.21
CA ASP A 80 6.01 -1.80 -3.64
C ASP A 80 5.98 -1.24 -2.22
N GLU A 81 6.92 -1.67 -1.37
CA GLU A 81 7.08 -1.13 -0.01
C GLU A 81 7.36 0.38 -0.01
N TRP A 82 8.26 0.83 -0.90
CA TRP A 82 8.60 2.24 -1.06
C TRP A 82 7.37 3.08 -1.45
N MET A 83 6.56 2.61 -2.40
CA MET A 83 5.32 3.28 -2.77
C MET A 83 4.30 3.29 -1.63
N ILE A 84 4.13 2.17 -0.91
CA ILE A 84 3.23 2.08 0.25
C ILE A 84 3.65 3.07 1.35
N LEU A 85 4.96 3.26 1.58
CA LEU A 85 5.47 4.26 2.53
C LEU A 85 5.09 5.69 2.13
N ALA A 86 5.10 6.00 0.83
CA ALA A 86 4.64 7.31 0.35
C ALA A 86 3.14 7.50 0.60
N VAL A 87 2.33 6.46 0.36
CA VAL A 87 0.88 6.50 0.65
C VAL A 87 0.63 6.70 2.16
N LYS A 88 1.35 5.98 3.03
CA LYS A 88 1.29 6.17 4.50
C LYS A 88 1.64 7.61 4.90
N THR A 89 2.63 8.20 4.24
CA THR A 89 3.04 9.59 4.47
C THR A 89 1.93 10.57 4.09
N ALA A 90 1.31 10.36 2.93
CA ALA A 90 0.16 11.14 2.47
C ALA A 90 -1.03 11.05 3.43
N ILE A 91 -1.31 9.86 3.96
CA ILE A 91 -2.33 9.65 5.01
C ILE A 91 -2.00 10.46 6.26
N GLY A 92 -0.75 10.37 6.75
CA GLY A 92 -0.31 11.12 7.94
C GLY A 92 -0.40 12.63 7.78
N SER A 93 -0.23 13.15 6.55
CA SER A 93 -0.41 14.57 6.23
C SER A 93 -1.86 14.97 5.93
N ASN A 94 -2.82 14.04 6.00
CA ASN A 94 -4.21 14.24 5.59
C ASN A 94 -4.36 14.75 4.13
N LYS A 95 -3.51 14.25 3.22
CA LYS A 95 -3.49 14.58 1.79
C LYS A 95 -3.74 13.33 0.95
N ARG A 96 -4.95 12.78 1.05
CA ARG A 96 -5.36 11.51 0.41
C ARG A 96 -5.73 11.69 -1.06
N PHE A 97 -4.76 12.07 -1.88
CA PHE A 97 -4.93 12.16 -3.33
C PHE A 97 -3.62 11.82 -4.03
N TRP A 98 -3.71 11.19 -5.20
CA TRP A 98 -2.55 10.65 -5.91
C TRP A 98 -1.45 11.69 -6.17
N ASN A 99 -1.81 12.91 -6.57
CA ASN A 99 -0.81 13.95 -6.88
C ASN A 99 0.13 14.24 -5.69
N TYR A 100 -0.36 14.12 -4.45
CA TYR A 100 0.50 14.29 -3.27
C TYR A 100 1.46 13.11 -3.09
N VAL A 101 0.97 11.89 -3.29
CA VAL A 101 1.80 10.67 -3.27
C VAL A 101 2.88 10.77 -4.33
N ASN A 102 2.52 11.10 -5.57
CA ASN A 102 3.48 11.25 -6.67
C ASN A 102 4.52 12.34 -6.38
N GLY A 103 4.11 13.46 -5.75
CA GLY A 103 5.04 14.49 -5.27
C GLY A 103 6.05 13.96 -4.24
N ILE A 104 5.61 13.13 -3.28
CA ILE A 104 6.50 12.48 -2.31
C ILE A 104 7.49 11.55 -3.04
N LEU A 105 7.01 10.70 -3.95
CA LEU A 105 7.83 9.75 -4.70
C LEU A 105 8.91 10.47 -5.51
N ARG A 106 8.54 11.55 -6.23
CA ARG A 106 9.50 12.40 -6.96
C ARG A 106 10.55 13.01 -6.05
N ASN A 107 10.14 13.54 -4.89
CA ASN A 107 11.08 14.09 -3.93
C ASN A 107 12.05 13.04 -3.41
N TRP A 108 11.57 11.83 -3.11
CA TRP A 108 12.42 10.73 -2.67
C TRP A 108 13.37 10.26 -3.76
N ASP A 109 12.91 10.16 -5.02
CA ASP A 109 13.76 9.79 -6.15
C ASP A 109 14.89 10.80 -6.39
N ASN A 110 14.57 12.09 -6.34
CA ASN A 110 15.55 13.19 -6.49
C ASN A 110 16.66 13.15 -5.43
N HIS A 111 16.38 12.61 -4.25
CA HIS A 111 17.33 12.46 -3.15
C HIS A 111 17.86 11.02 -3.00
N ALA A 112 17.57 10.13 -3.96
CA ALA A 112 17.93 8.72 -3.94
C ALA A 112 17.48 7.96 -2.66
N LEU A 113 16.32 8.32 -2.10
CA LEU A 113 15.77 7.78 -0.86
C LEU A 113 14.91 6.54 -1.12
N TYR A 114 15.55 5.41 -1.38
CA TYR A 114 14.87 4.15 -1.76
C TYR A 114 14.61 3.17 -0.61
N THR A 115 14.97 3.53 0.62
CA THR A 115 14.80 2.68 1.80
C THR A 115 14.13 3.45 2.92
N GLU A 116 13.38 2.76 3.78
CA GLU A 116 12.77 3.37 4.97
C GLU A 116 13.80 4.10 5.82
N LYS A 117 14.99 3.51 5.98
CA LYS A 117 16.11 4.14 6.71
C LYS A 117 16.52 5.47 6.10
N ALA A 118 16.75 5.53 4.79
CA ALA A 118 17.14 6.77 4.11
C ALA A 118 16.05 7.85 4.24
N ILE A 119 14.77 7.46 4.10
CA ILE A 119 13.62 8.36 4.28
C ILE A 119 13.54 8.89 5.73
N ALA A 120 13.79 8.04 6.73
CA ALA A 120 13.77 8.43 8.13
C ALA A 120 14.92 9.39 8.47
N GLU A 121 16.11 9.12 7.95
CA GLU A 121 17.28 9.98 8.10
C GLU A 121 17.01 11.37 7.52
N ASP A 122 16.48 11.46 6.28
CA ASP A 122 16.10 12.73 5.64
C ASP A 122 15.10 13.54 6.47
N ARG A 123 14.05 12.90 6.98
CA ARG A 123 13.06 13.56 7.86
C ARG A 123 13.70 14.15 9.11
N SER A 124 14.63 13.41 9.72
CA SER A 124 15.30 13.85 10.94
C SER A 124 16.18 15.09 10.70
N GLN A 125 16.85 15.15 9.54
CA GLN A 125 17.66 16.32 9.17
C GLN A 125 16.79 17.53 8.86
N ASN A 126 15.69 17.34 8.14
CA ASN A 126 14.73 18.40 7.86
C ASN A 126 14.07 18.96 9.14
N THR A 127 13.87 18.13 10.16
CA THR A 127 13.37 18.58 11.46
C THR A 127 14.42 19.38 12.23
N ARG A 128 15.68 18.93 12.22
CA ARG A 128 16.81 19.65 12.88
C ARG A 128 17.05 21.02 12.27
N GLN A 129 17.06 21.12 10.94
CA GLN A 129 17.25 22.39 10.25
C GLN A 129 16.11 23.38 10.54
N GLN A 130 14.87 22.90 10.70
CA GLN A 130 13.74 23.75 11.11
C GLN A 130 13.92 24.31 12.53
N LEU A 131 14.40 23.50 13.48
CA LEU A 131 14.67 23.94 14.85
C LEU A 131 15.78 25.00 14.91
N GLU A 132 16.83 24.86 14.11
CA GLU A 132 17.94 25.82 14.02
C GLU A 132 17.51 27.14 13.35
N ASN A 133 16.56 27.09 12.40
CA ASN A 133 16.08 28.27 11.67
C ASN A 133 14.98 29.05 12.43
N THR A 134 14.24 28.42 13.35
CA THR A 134 13.18 29.10 14.14
C THR A 134 13.68 30.02 15.26
N GLY A 135 14.96 30.39 15.26
CA GLY A 135 15.51 31.38 16.19
C GLY A 135 15.50 30.88 17.63
N SER A 136 16.67 30.45 18.11
CA SER A 136 17.01 30.68 19.52
C SER A 136 16.92 32.19 19.73
N SER A 137 15.73 32.66 20.14
CA SER A 137 15.47 34.07 20.29
C SER A 137 16.32 34.55 21.46
N GLU A 138 17.14 35.56 21.20
CA GLU A 138 18.09 36.21 22.10
C GLU A 138 17.40 36.94 23.28
N TYR A 139 16.26 36.43 23.78
CA TYR A 139 15.43 37.03 24.84
C TYR A 139 15.55 36.35 26.20
N ASP A 140 16.43 35.35 26.38
CA ASP A 140 16.70 34.76 27.70
C ASP A 140 17.69 35.60 28.56
N ASN A 141 18.06 36.81 28.12
CA ASN A 141 18.95 37.71 28.86
C ASN A 141 18.35 39.10 29.11
N LEU A 142 17.07 39.17 29.46
CA LEU A 142 16.51 40.33 30.17
C LEU A 142 16.08 39.86 31.55
N GLY A 143 17.05 39.84 32.46
CA GLY A 143 16.77 39.77 33.89
C GLY A 143 15.87 40.93 34.30
N TRP A 144 14.64 40.60 34.67
CA TRP A 144 13.74 41.40 35.50
C TRP A 144 13.10 40.47 36.52
#